data_AF-A0A380MR42-F1
#
_entry.id   AF-A0A380MR42-F1
#
_cell.length_a   1.000
_cell.length_b   1.000
_cell.length_c   1.000
_cell.angle_alpha   90.00
_cell.angle_beta   90.00
_cell.angle_gamma   90.00
#
_symmetry.space_group_name_H-M   'P 1'
#
loop_
_entity.id
_entity.type
_entity.pdbx_description
1 polymer ?
#
loop_
_entity_poly.entity_id
_entity_poly.type
_entity_poly.pdbx_seq_one_letter_code
_entity_poly.pdbx_strand_id
1 'polypeptide(L)'
;MLTIRTQQYATRAYDLVKQQKDKSIEAEYRTLALNLPPMIMQSGLIQTLGFLQAKGKEQHRLLLEHLILTMKQHDDVDGFYQAVLASDIASYQLLTRQAIEAASWLKRYTQAFLADKTE
;
A
#
# COMPACT_ATOMS: atom_id res chain seq x y z
N MET A 1 -21.67 4.41 14.18
CA MET A 1 -21.06 3.13 14.62
C MET A 1 -19.56 3.33 14.67
N LEU A 2 -18.90 3.07 15.79
CA LEU A 2 -17.43 3.21 15.90
C LEU A 2 -16.79 2.05 15.12
N THR A 3 -16.15 2.34 13.99
CA THR A 3 -15.44 1.31 13.19
C THR A 3 -13.98 1.27 13.61
N ILE A 4 -13.44 0.09 13.89
CA ILE A 4 -12.00 -0.07 14.20
C ILE A 4 -11.14 0.22 12.96
N ARG A 5 -9.93 0.76 13.16
CA ARG A 5 -9.01 1.16 12.05
C ARG A 5 -8.82 0.07 11.00
N THR A 6 -8.66 -1.17 11.44
CA THR A 6 -8.46 -2.32 10.54
C THR A 6 -9.67 -2.56 9.65
N GLN A 7 -10.89 -2.34 10.13
CA GLN A 7 -12.11 -2.39 9.33
C GLN A 7 -12.13 -1.26 8.29
N GLN A 8 -11.71 -0.05 8.67
CA GLN A 8 -11.61 1.08 7.73
C GLN A 8 -10.61 0.81 6.61
N TYR A 9 -9.45 0.23 6.94
CA TYR A 9 -8.45 -0.17 5.94
C TYR A 9 -8.99 -1.25 5.01
N ALA A 10 -9.69 -2.25 5.54
CA ALA A 10 -10.35 -3.26 4.72
C ALA A 10 -11.34 -2.64 3.74
N THR A 11 -12.24 -1.77 4.21
CA THR A 11 -13.25 -1.11 3.37
C THR A 11 -12.61 -0.28 2.27
N ARG A 12 -11.57 0.51 2.57
CA ARG A 12 -10.90 1.35 1.56
C ARG A 12 -10.11 0.54 0.55
N ALA A 13 -9.39 -0.49 1.00
CA ALA A 13 -8.57 -1.33 0.13
C ALA A 13 -9.40 -2.16 -0.85
N TYR A 14 -10.64 -2.53 -0.50
CA TYR A 14 -11.49 -3.42 -1.28
C TYR A 14 -11.67 -2.94 -2.73
N ASP A 15 -12.22 -1.74 -2.92
CA ASP A 15 -12.53 -1.23 -4.26
C ASP A 15 -11.25 -0.88 -5.03
N LEU A 16 -10.24 -0.34 -4.36
CA LEU A 16 -8.94 -0.01 -4.96
C LEU A 16 -8.31 -1.22 -5.64
N VAL A 17 -8.32 -2.38 -4.96
CA VAL A 17 -7.75 -3.61 -5.52
C VAL A 17 -8.68 -4.27 -6.54
N LYS A 18 -9.98 -4.34 -6.25
CA LYS A 18 -10.96 -4.97 -7.14
C LYS A 18 -10.98 -4.32 -8.52
N GLN A 19 -10.81 -3.01 -8.60
CA GLN A 19 -10.74 -2.27 -9.86
C GLN A 19 -9.49 -2.57 -10.69
N GLN A 20 -8.50 -3.31 -10.17
CA GLN A 20 -7.31 -3.69 -10.93
C GLN A 20 -7.45 -5.03 -11.65
N LYS A 21 -8.56 -5.73 -11.43
CA LYS A 21 -8.88 -6.97 -12.15
C LYS A 21 -9.08 -6.69 -13.64
N ASP A 22 -8.56 -7.57 -14.47
CA ASP A 22 -8.62 -7.55 -15.94
C ASP A 22 -7.91 -6.34 -16.59
N LYS A 23 -7.13 -5.57 -15.82
CA LYS A 23 -6.30 -4.48 -16.35
C LYS A 23 -4.98 -5.00 -16.91
N SER A 24 -4.39 -4.25 -17.84
CA SER A 24 -3.07 -4.55 -18.43
C SER A 24 -1.98 -4.73 -17.37
N ILE A 25 -2.05 -3.97 -16.27
CA ILE A 25 -1.07 -3.97 -15.18
C ILE A 25 -1.36 -4.98 -14.05
N GLU A 26 -2.42 -5.80 -14.17
CA GLU A 26 -2.92 -6.66 -13.08
C GLU A 26 -1.80 -7.54 -12.48
N ALA A 27 -1.00 -8.19 -13.33
CA ALA A 27 0.00 -9.16 -12.90
C ALA A 27 1.17 -8.50 -12.14
N GLU A 28 1.64 -7.37 -12.64
CA GLU A 28 2.71 -6.60 -12.02
C GLU A 28 2.23 -5.93 -10.73
N TYR A 29 1.01 -5.39 -10.72
CA TYR A 29 0.39 -4.84 -9.52
C TYR A 29 0.24 -5.94 -8.45
N ARG A 30 -0.27 -7.12 -8.84
CA ARG A 30 -0.41 -8.27 -7.95
C ARG A 30 0.92 -8.62 -7.32
N THR A 31 1.95 -8.85 -8.14
CA THR A 31 3.30 -9.21 -7.67
C THR A 31 3.83 -8.19 -6.66
N LEU A 32 3.63 -6.90 -6.93
CA LEU A 32 4.12 -5.83 -6.06
C LEU A 32 3.31 -5.76 -4.74
N ALA A 33 1.97 -5.83 -4.81
CA ALA A 33 1.09 -5.76 -3.65
C ALA A 33 1.29 -6.95 -2.69
N LEU A 34 1.56 -8.16 -3.21
CA LEU A 34 1.87 -9.34 -2.40
C LEU A 34 3.15 -9.19 -1.57
N ASN A 35 4.12 -8.45 -2.13
CA ASN A 35 5.43 -8.21 -1.53
C ASN A 35 5.50 -6.91 -0.72
N LEU A 36 4.47 -6.06 -0.76
CA LEU A 36 4.49 -4.77 -0.07
C LEU A 36 4.60 -4.90 1.46
N PRO A 37 3.78 -5.71 2.17
CA PRO A 37 3.95 -5.86 3.62
C PRO A 37 5.34 -6.36 4.05
N PRO A 38 5.90 -7.45 3.47
CA PRO A 38 7.24 -7.88 3.86
C PRO A 38 8.32 -6.86 3.47
N MET A 39 8.16 -6.12 2.36
CA MET A 39 9.08 -5.04 2.00
C MET A 39 9.13 -3.96 3.10
N ILE A 40 7.98 -3.45 3.55
CA ILE A 40 7.92 -2.45 4.63
C ILE A 40 8.52 -3.01 5.93
N MET A 41 8.28 -4.28 6.23
CA MET A 41 8.80 -4.91 7.45
C MET A 41 10.33 -5.10 7.42
N GLN A 42 10.90 -5.35 6.25
CA GLN A 42 12.34 -5.63 6.10
C GLN A 42 13.18 -4.37 5.89
N SER A 43 12.75 -3.44 5.03
CA SER A 43 13.53 -2.23 4.70
C SER A 43 13.00 -0.96 5.38
N GLY A 44 11.85 -1.04 6.03
CA GLY A 44 11.18 0.11 6.65
C GLY A 44 10.30 0.89 5.66
N LEU A 45 9.43 1.74 6.22
CA LEU A 45 8.46 2.51 5.46
C LEU A 45 9.14 3.48 4.49
N ILE A 46 10.13 4.25 4.96
CA ILE A 46 10.72 5.31 4.13
C ILE A 46 11.45 4.75 2.90
N GLN A 47 12.22 3.68 3.06
CA GLN A 47 12.94 3.04 1.95
C GLN A 47 11.96 2.41 0.95
N THR A 48 10.87 1.83 1.45
CA THR A 48 9.82 1.27 0.58
C THR A 48 9.18 2.36 -0.28
N LEU A 49 8.82 3.51 0.31
CA LEU A 49 8.23 4.62 -0.44
C LEU A 49 9.21 5.14 -1.51
N GLY A 50 10.47 5.38 -1.12
CA GLY A 50 11.51 5.83 -2.05
C GLY A 50 11.78 4.85 -3.20
N PHE A 51 11.76 3.54 -2.92
CA PHE A 51 11.90 2.50 -3.94
C PHE A 51 10.75 2.55 -4.96
N LEU A 52 9.50 2.62 -4.49
CA LEU A 52 8.32 2.67 -5.36
C LEU A 52 8.30 3.94 -6.21
N GLN A 53 8.61 5.10 -5.62
CA GLN A 53 8.76 6.38 -6.33
C GLN A 53 9.85 6.29 -7.40
N ALA A 54 11.04 5.78 -7.06
CA ALA A 54 12.17 5.67 -7.98
C ALA A 54 11.91 4.74 -9.16
N LYS A 55 11.15 3.65 -8.97
CA LYS A 55 10.76 2.76 -10.07
C LYS A 55 9.76 3.42 -11.02
N GLY A 56 8.80 4.18 -10.51
CA GLY A 56 7.94 5.08 -11.29
C GLY A 56 7.07 4.46 -12.38
N LYS A 57 7.03 3.13 -12.54
CA LYS A 57 6.09 2.48 -13.47
C LYS A 57 4.66 2.60 -12.96
N GLU A 58 3.68 2.46 -13.84
CA GLU A 58 2.26 2.64 -13.54
C GLU A 58 1.80 1.88 -12.28
N GLN A 59 2.11 0.58 -12.19
CA GLN A 59 1.76 -0.24 -11.03
C GLN A 59 2.45 0.18 -9.72
N HIS A 60 3.64 0.80 -9.80
CA HIS A 60 4.37 1.26 -8.61
C HIS A 60 3.74 2.54 -8.07
N ARG A 61 3.43 3.50 -8.96
CA ARG A 61 2.72 4.74 -8.61
C ARG A 61 1.35 4.41 -8.02
N LEU A 62 0.60 3.56 -8.71
CA LEU A 62 -0.75 3.17 -8.29
C LEU A 62 -0.76 2.44 -6.94
N LEU A 63 0.17 1.51 -6.71
CA LEU A 63 0.24 0.82 -5.42
C LEU A 63 0.58 1.78 -4.27
N LEU A 64 1.46 2.75 -4.52
CA LEU A 64 1.83 3.74 -3.51
C LEU A 64 0.63 4.66 -3.20
N GLU A 65 -0.09 5.13 -4.22
CA GLU A 65 -1.36 5.86 -4.03
C GLU A 65 -2.37 5.02 -3.23
N HIS A 66 -2.55 3.74 -3.58
CA HIS A 66 -3.46 2.86 -2.86
C HIS A 66 -3.09 2.67 -1.38
N LEU A 67 -1.79 2.59 -1.05
CA LEU A 67 -1.34 2.53 0.34
C LEU A 67 -1.77 3.78 1.11
N ILE A 68 -1.53 4.96 0.55
CA ILE A 68 -1.85 6.26 1.16
C ILE A 68 -3.36 6.43 1.32
N LEU A 69 -4.13 6.13 0.28
CA LEU A 69 -5.60 6.17 0.30
C LEU A 69 -6.18 5.20 1.33
N THR A 70 -5.62 4.00 1.44
CA THR A 70 -6.05 3.02 2.46
C THR A 70 -5.80 3.56 3.87
N MET A 71 -4.61 4.13 4.11
CA MET A 71 -4.26 4.71 5.41
C MET A 71 -5.05 5.99 5.72
N LYS A 72 -5.50 6.72 4.69
CA LYS A 72 -6.11 8.06 4.76
C LYS A 72 -5.22 9.05 5.52
N GLN A 73 -3.96 9.13 5.09
CA GLN A 73 -2.94 9.96 5.74
C GLN A 73 -2.75 11.30 5.02
N HIS A 74 -2.60 11.28 3.70
CA HIS A 74 -2.37 12.46 2.87
C HIS A 74 -3.16 12.36 1.56
N ASP A 75 -3.33 13.50 0.90
CA ASP A 75 -3.98 13.60 -0.41
C ASP A 75 -3.06 13.18 -1.56
N ASP A 76 -1.75 13.24 -1.34
CA ASP A 76 -0.73 12.93 -2.35
C ASP A 76 0.49 12.19 -1.80
N VAL A 77 1.25 11.63 -2.74
CA VAL A 77 2.44 10.81 -2.53
C VAL A 77 3.59 11.58 -1.88
N ASP A 78 3.87 12.77 -2.37
CA ASP A 78 5.03 13.55 -1.96
C ASP A 78 4.82 14.13 -0.57
N GLY A 79 3.60 14.61 -0.28
CA GLY A 79 3.18 15.03 1.06
C GLY A 79 3.34 13.93 2.10
N PHE A 80 2.90 12.69 1.79
CA PHE A 80 3.10 11.56 2.69
C PHE A 80 4.58 11.24 2.88
N TYR A 81 5.36 11.23 1.80
CA TYR A 81 6.79 10.96 1.86
C TYR A 81 7.54 11.97 2.75
N GLN A 82 7.26 13.27 2.58
CA GLN A 82 7.85 14.33 3.41
C GLN A 82 7.40 14.21 4.88
N ALA A 83 6.14 13.87 5.14
CA ALA A 83 5.66 13.64 6.50
C ALA A 83 6.38 12.47 7.19
N VAL A 84 6.64 11.37 6.47
CA VAL A 84 7.41 10.24 7.00
C VAL A 84 8.87 10.66 7.25
N LEU A 85 9.50 11.42 6.35
CA LEU A 85 10.86 11.94 6.54
C LEU A 85 11.01 12.87 7.75
N ALA A 86 10.02 13.73 7.96
CA ALA A 86 10.02 14.71 9.05
C ALA A 86 9.56 14.13 10.39
N SER A 87 9.09 12.88 10.42
CA SER A 87 8.53 12.26 11.62
C SER A 87 9.61 11.95 12.68
N ASP A 88 9.25 12.13 13.95
CA ASP A 88 10.06 11.63 15.05
C ASP A 88 9.98 10.09 15.15
N ILE A 89 10.82 9.49 15.99
CA ILE A 89 10.92 8.03 16.12
C ILE A 89 9.56 7.40 16.49
N ALA A 90 8.82 8.00 17.42
CA ALA A 90 7.55 7.46 17.87
C ALA A 90 6.49 7.48 16.76
N SER A 91 6.40 8.59 16.05
CA SER A 91 5.49 8.79 14.91
C SER A 91 5.88 7.89 13.75
N TYR A 92 7.17 7.78 13.43
CA TYR A 92 7.68 6.88 12.39
C TYR A 92 7.32 5.42 12.66
N GLN A 93 7.51 4.94 13.89
CA GLN A 93 7.14 3.58 14.29
C GLN A 93 5.63 3.35 14.19
N LEU A 94 4.82 4.33 14.60
CA LEU A 94 3.37 4.26 14.47
C LEU A 94 2.94 4.20 13.00
N LEU A 95 3.46 5.08 12.16
CA LEU A 95 3.19 5.13 10.71
C LEU A 95 3.62 3.82 10.04
N THR A 96 4.78 3.27 10.41
CA THR A 96 5.26 1.99 9.87
C THR A 96 4.30 0.84 10.22
N ARG A 97 3.84 0.76 11.47
CA ARG A 97 2.85 -0.26 11.86
C ARG A 97 1.53 -0.11 11.10
N GLN A 98 1.04 1.12 10.96
CA GLN A 98 -0.19 1.41 10.20
C GLN A 98 -0.05 1.07 8.72
N ALA A 99 1.11 1.36 8.12
CA ALA A 99 1.40 1.03 6.73
C ALA A 99 1.45 -0.49 6.50
N ILE A 100 2.04 -1.25 7.43
CA ILE A 100 2.02 -2.72 7.37
C ILE A 100 0.58 -3.26 7.46
N GLU A 101 -0.26 -2.71 8.35
CA GLU A 101 -1.68 -3.10 8.45
C GLU A 101 -2.45 -2.80 7.16
N ALA A 102 -2.28 -1.61 6.59
CA ALA A 102 -2.92 -1.20 5.34
C ALA A 102 -2.44 -2.05 4.15
N ALA A 103 -1.12 -2.21 4.00
CA ALA A 103 -0.53 -3.08 2.98
C ALA A 103 -1.01 -4.52 3.11
N SER A 104 -1.24 -5.01 4.33
CA SER A 104 -1.76 -6.36 4.56
C SER A 104 -3.18 -6.54 4.01
N TRP A 105 -4.03 -5.52 4.09
CA TRP A 105 -5.36 -5.55 3.47
C TRP A 105 -5.30 -5.48 1.95
N LEU A 106 -4.41 -4.63 1.39
CA LEU A 106 -4.15 -4.62 -0.05
C LEU A 106 -3.73 -6.02 -0.53
N LYS A 107 -2.76 -6.65 0.16
CA LYS A 107 -2.32 -8.02 -0.11
C LYS A 107 -3.47 -9.03 -0.07
N ARG A 108 -4.30 -9.03 0.97
CA ARG A 108 -5.41 -9.99 1.12
C ARG A 108 -6.41 -9.88 -0.02
N TYR A 109 -6.81 -8.66 -0.41
CA TYR A 109 -7.71 -8.48 -1.54
C TYR A 109 -7.06 -8.78 -2.87
N THR A 110 -5.75 -8.54 -3.01
CA THR A 110 -5.00 -8.92 -4.19
C THR A 110 -5.02 -10.44 -4.38
N GLN A 111 -4.81 -11.20 -3.30
CA GLN A 111 -4.92 -12.66 -3.32
C GLN A 111 -6.34 -13.15 -3.64
N ALA A 112 -7.36 -12.40 -3.23
CA ALA A 112 -8.76 -12.77 -3.43
C ALA A 112 -9.31 -12.44 -4.83
N PHE A 113 -8.87 -11.34 -5.44
CA PHE A 113 -9.49 -10.80 -6.66
C PHE A 113 -8.63 -10.90 -7.92
N LEU A 114 -7.30 -10.90 -7.78
CA LEU A 114 -6.39 -10.83 -8.92
C LEU A 114 -5.82 -12.21 -9.20
N ALA A 115 -5.90 -12.63 -10.47
CA ALA A 115 -5.50 -13.96 -10.89
C ALA A 115 -3.98 -14.13 -10.76
N ASP A 116 -3.57 -15.35 -10.38
CA ASP A 116 -2.18 -15.75 -10.53
C ASP A 116 -1.98 -16.14 -12.00
N LYS A 117 -1.16 -15.40 -12.76
CA LYS A 117 -0.88 -15.76 -14.17
C LYS A 117 0.10 -16.94 -14.30
N THR A 118 0.16 -17.80 -13.29
CA THR A 118 1.06 -18.96 -13.24
C THR A 118 0.36 -20.28 -13.64
N GLU A 119 -0.79 -20.21 -14.34
CA GLU A 119 -1.46 -21.35 -14.98
C GLU A 119 -1.58 -21.16 -16.49
#